data_AF-A0A0X8KA08-F1
#
_entry.id   AF-A0A0X8KA08-F1
#
_cell.length_a   1.000
_cell.length_b   1.000
_cell.length_c   1.000
_cell.angle_alpha   90.00
_cell.angle_beta   90.00
_cell.angle_gamma   90.00
#
_symmetry.space_group_name_H-M   'P 1'
#
loop_
_entity.id
_entity.type
_entity.pdbx_description
1 polymer ?
#
loop_
_entity_poly.entity_id
_entity_poly.type
_entity_poly.pdbx_seq_one_letter_code
_entity_poly.pdbx_strand_id
1 'polypeptide(L)'
;MIMSSEKKGIGVCPLLQIVLNAIFFIGIQTTFAPCAPHEDGTWMTCHWAGEALTGLAAVMLILSLLHLVPLRSGTKTGLAIAMIPLAVLVICLPGHLIPLCMMETMRCHTLMQPSVSVIAVLNIVLSALYLWQHRKGENE
;
A
#
# COMPACT_ATOMS: atom_id res chain seq x y z
N MET A 1 11.18 26.19 -25.42
CA MET A 1 10.95 24.84 -24.88
C MET A 1 9.57 24.85 -24.27
N ILE A 2 8.56 24.62 -25.11
CA ILE A 2 7.14 24.81 -24.79
C ILE A 2 6.69 23.53 -24.09
N MET A 3 6.54 23.57 -22.77
CA MET A 3 5.80 22.54 -22.03
C MET A 3 4.31 22.71 -22.30
N SER A 4 3.87 22.18 -23.43
CA SER A 4 2.47 21.93 -23.74
C SER A 4 2.32 20.42 -23.87
N SER A 5 1.54 19.79 -22.99
CA SER A 5 0.64 18.70 -23.41
C SER A 5 -0.23 18.22 -22.24
N GLU A 6 -1.54 18.33 -22.47
CA GLU A 6 -2.64 17.51 -21.95
C GLU A 6 -2.67 17.16 -20.45
N LYS A 7 -3.51 17.90 -19.73
CA LYS A 7 -4.31 17.36 -18.62
C LYS A 7 -5.26 16.27 -19.16
N LYS A 8 -4.74 15.08 -19.48
CA LYS A 8 -5.58 13.87 -19.48
C LYS A 8 -5.82 13.54 -18.02
N GLY A 9 -7.02 13.86 -17.55
CA GLY A 9 -7.42 13.77 -16.14
C GLY A 9 -6.91 12.48 -15.53
N ILE A 10 -6.09 12.61 -14.48
CA ILE A 10 -5.71 11.48 -13.64
C ILE A 10 -7.03 10.83 -13.21
N GLY A 11 -7.25 9.59 -13.64
CA GLY A 11 -8.44 8.86 -13.23
C GLY A 11 -8.57 8.90 -11.71
N VAL A 12 -9.80 9.00 -11.21
CA VAL A 12 -10.07 9.13 -9.76
C VAL A 12 -9.41 7.97 -8.98
N CYS A 13 -9.35 6.77 -9.57
CA CYS A 13 -8.75 5.58 -8.94
C CYS A 13 -7.24 5.76 -8.63
N PRO A 14 -6.36 6.09 -9.59
CA PRO A 14 -4.95 6.38 -9.30
C PRO A 14 -4.73 7.45 -8.23
N LEU A 15 -5.52 8.52 -8.26
CA LEU A 15 -5.41 9.59 -7.28
C LEU A 15 -5.75 9.09 -5.87
N LEU A 16 -6.84 8.32 -5.75
CA LEU A 16 -7.26 7.73 -4.49
C LEU A 16 -6.24 6.71 -3.96
N GLN A 17 -5.60 5.97 -4.86
CA GLN A 17 -4.54 5.02 -4.52
C GLN A 17 -3.27 5.72 -3.99
N ILE A 18 -2.90 6.87 -4.57
CA ILE A 18 -1.81 7.71 -4.06
C ILE A 18 -2.12 8.18 -2.64
N VAL A 19 -3.32 8.71 -2.40
CA VAL A 19 -3.72 9.20 -1.07
C VAL A 19 -3.71 8.05 -0.06
N LEU A 20 -4.28 6.91 -0.43
CA LEU A 20 -4.34 5.72 0.44
C LEU A 20 -2.94 5.21 0.80
N ASN A 21 -2.03 5.12 -0.16
CA ASN A 21 -0.67 4.64 0.09
C ASN A 21 0.20 5.66 0.83
N ALA A 22 -0.06 6.96 0.65
CA ALA A 22 0.57 8.00 1.46
C ALA A 22 0.12 7.91 2.92
N ILE A 23 -1.18 7.72 3.15
CA ILE A 23 -1.73 7.47 4.49
C ILE A 23 -1.11 6.20 5.08
N PHE A 24 -0.93 5.15 4.28
CA PHE A 24 -0.31 3.92 4.78
C PHE A 24 1.15 4.14 5.20
N PHE A 25 1.95 4.78 4.35
CA PHE A 25 3.36 5.04 4.61
C PHE A 25 3.60 5.96 5.81
N ILE A 26 2.78 7.00 5.96
CA ILE A 26 2.85 7.89 7.13
C ILE A 26 2.27 7.20 8.37
N GLY A 27 1.16 6.49 8.21
CA GLY A 27 0.44 5.81 9.27
C GLY A 27 1.29 4.73 9.93
N ILE A 28 2.01 3.91 9.18
CA ILE A 28 2.87 2.86 9.75
C ILE A 28 4.03 3.41 10.59
N GLN A 29 4.52 4.61 10.27
CA GLN A 29 5.58 5.29 11.02
C GLN A 29 5.06 6.06 12.24
N THR A 30 3.75 6.33 12.32
CA THR A 30 3.18 7.21 13.35
C THR A 30 2.10 6.50 14.17
N THR A 31 0.94 6.27 13.59
CA THR A 31 -0.27 5.79 14.28
C THR A 31 -0.29 4.27 14.45
N PHE A 32 0.20 3.53 13.46
CA PHE A 32 0.26 2.06 13.45
C PHE A 32 1.66 1.54 13.79
N ALA A 33 2.50 2.40 14.38
CA ALA A 33 3.85 2.02 14.77
C ALA A 33 3.82 0.78 15.69
N PRO A 34 4.78 -0.16 15.51
CA PRO A 34 4.88 -1.34 16.34
C PRO A 34 5.17 -0.98 17.81
N CYS A 35 5.16 -1.98 18.69
CA CYS A 35 5.49 -1.79 20.09
C CYS A 35 6.85 -1.07 20.27
N ALA A 36 6.93 -0.23 21.30
CA ALA A 36 8.17 0.44 21.69
C ALA A 36 9.27 -0.57 22.01
N PRO A 37 10.56 -0.20 21.88
CA PRO A 37 11.66 -1.05 22.29
C PRO A 37 11.54 -1.41 23.78
N HIS A 38 12.10 -2.56 24.15
CA HIS A 38 12.17 -2.96 25.56
C HIS A 38 12.97 -1.93 26.36
N GLU A 39 12.75 -1.84 27.67
CA GLU A 39 13.54 -0.97 28.55
C GLU A 39 15.04 -1.32 28.52
N ASP A 40 15.37 -2.56 28.14
CA ASP A 40 16.73 -3.08 27.95
C ASP A 40 17.36 -2.69 26.60
N GLY A 41 16.65 -1.93 25.76
CA GLY A 41 17.10 -1.52 24.42
C GLY A 41 17.02 -2.61 23.36
N THR A 42 16.44 -3.78 23.68
CA THR A 42 16.20 -4.86 22.72
C THR A 42 14.90 -4.66 21.94
N TRP A 43 14.85 -5.15 20.70
CA TRP A 43 13.70 -5.02 19.81
C TRP A 43 12.87 -6.30 19.78
N MET A 44 11.55 -6.16 19.85
CA MET A 44 10.61 -7.26 19.65
C MET A 44 10.51 -7.64 18.16
N THR A 45 10.05 -8.85 17.87
CA THR A 45 9.84 -9.32 16.48
C THR A 45 8.87 -8.45 15.69
N CYS A 46 7.90 -7.81 16.37
CA CYS A 46 6.96 -6.88 15.76
C CYS A 46 7.63 -5.63 15.17
N HIS A 47 8.81 -5.23 15.65
CA HIS A 47 9.58 -4.14 15.05
C HIS A 47 9.94 -4.46 13.60
N TRP A 48 10.44 -5.67 13.35
CA TRP A 48 10.80 -6.14 12.01
C TRP A 48 9.58 -6.28 11.10
N ALA A 49 8.41 -6.63 11.65
CA ALA A 49 7.16 -6.60 10.90
C ALA A 49 6.80 -5.18 10.45
N GLY A 50 6.92 -4.20 11.35
CA GLY A 50 6.70 -2.79 11.06
C GLY A 50 7.66 -2.27 9.99
N GLU A 51 8.96 -2.56 10.11
CA GLU A 51 9.98 -2.19 9.11
C GLU A 51 9.69 -2.77 7.72
N ALA A 52 9.32 -4.06 7.66
CA ALA A 52 8.95 -4.71 6.41
C ALA A 52 7.69 -4.08 5.79
N LEU A 53 6.69 -3.74 6.62
CA LEU A 53 5.48 -3.04 6.19
C LEU A 53 5.77 -1.61 5.70
N THR A 54 6.70 -0.89 6.34
CA THR A 54 7.16 0.43 5.88
C THR A 54 7.81 0.32 4.51
N GLY A 55 8.65 -0.69 4.28
CA GLY A 55 9.24 -0.98 2.98
C GLY A 55 8.19 -1.24 1.90
N LEU A 56 7.18 -2.08 2.20
CA LEU A 56 6.07 -2.35 1.27
C LEU A 56 5.23 -1.10 1.00
N ALA A 57 4.92 -0.31 2.02
CA ALA A 57 4.18 0.94 1.89
C ALA A 57 4.93 1.94 1.00
N ALA A 58 6.26 2.04 1.14
CA ALA A 58 7.09 2.87 0.28
C ALA A 58 7.04 2.41 -1.17
N VAL A 59 7.17 1.11 -1.44
CA VAL A 59 7.06 0.54 -2.79
C VAL A 59 5.69 0.82 -3.38
N MET A 60 4.61 0.55 -2.64
CA MET A 60 3.23 0.83 -3.06
C MET A 60 3.02 2.31 -3.40
N LEU A 61 3.56 3.22 -2.59
CA LEU A 61 3.50 4.66 -2.84
C LEU A 61 4.26 5.04 -4.12
N ILE A 62 5.46 4.48 -4.35
CA ILE A 62 6.23 4.73 -5.58
C ILE A 62 5.46 4.24 -6.81
N LEU A 63 4.86 3.05 -6.77
CA LEU A 63 4.04 2.54 -7.88
C LEU A 63 2.81 3.44 -8.12
N SER A 64 2.18 3.94 -7.06
CA SER A 64 1.08 4.91 -7.19
C SER A 64 1.54 6.23 -7.81
N LEU A 65 2.69 6.77 -7.41
CA LEU A 65 3.26 7.98 -8.02
C LEU A 65 3.66 7.77 -9.47
N LEU A 66 4.14 6.58 -9.82
CA LEU A 66 4.51 6.24 -11.19
C LEU A 66 3.30 6.29 -12.15
N HIS A 67 2.06 6.12 -11.66
CA HIS A 67 0.86 6.36 -12.47
C HIS A 67 0.70 7.81 -12.95
N LEU A 68 1.34 8.79 -12.27
CA LEU A 68 1.34 10.21 -12.69
C LEU A 68 2.24 10.44 -13.91
N VAL A 69 3.22 9.58 -14.13
CA VAL A 69 4.12 9.68 -15.28
C VAL A 69 3.36 9.29 -16.55
N PRO A 70 3.55 10.01 -17.68
CA PRO A 70 2.95 9.66 -18.97
C PRO A 70 3.59 8.38 -19.55
N LEU A 71 3.21 7.24 -18.99
CA LEU A 71 3.57 5.91 -19.45
C LEU A 71 2.57 5.41 -20.51
N ARG A 72 3.00 4.44 -21.32
CA ARG A 72 2.11 3.71 -22.22
C ARG A 72 0.96 3.07 -21.44
N SER A 73 -0.21 2.97 -22.08
CA SER A 73 -1.43 2.36 -21.49
C SER A 73 -1.15 0.98 -20.90
N GLY A 74 -0.46 0.11 -21.64
CA GLY A 74 -0.09 -1.23 -21.17
C GLY A 74 0.76 -1.24 -19.89
N THR A 75 1.66 -0.26 -19.71
CA THR A 75 2.49 -0.17 -18.51
C THR A 75 1.68 0.26 -17.29
N LYS A 76 0.66 1.11 -17.46
CA LYS A 76 -0.25 1.50 -16.36
C LYS A 76 -1.10 0.32 -15.89
N THR A 77 -1.57 -0.51 -16.82
CA THR A 77 -2.27 -1.76 -16.50
C THR A 77 -1.36 -2.72 -15.72
N GLY A 78 -0.10 -2.88 -16.14
CA GLY A 78 0.89 -3.68 -15.41
C GLY A 78 1.14 -3.19 -13.99
N LEU A 79 1.12 -1.88 -13.78
CA LEU A 79 1.33 -1.25 -12.48
C LEU A 79 0.16 -1.51 -11.51
N ALA A 80 -1.08 -1.50 -12.02
CA ALA A 80 -2.25 -1.91 -11.26
C ALA A 80 -2.22 -3.42 -10.92
N ILE A 81 -1.77 -4.26 -11.86
CA ILE A 81 -1.61 -5.71 -11.61
C ILE A 81 -0.55 -5.95 -10.53
N ALA A 82 0.57 -5.23 -10.54
CA ALA A 82 1.64 -5.36 -9.55
C ALA A 82 1.21 -4.97 -8.12
N MET A 83 0.20 -4.11 -7.98
CA MET A 83 -0.32 -3.71 -6.68
C MET A 83 -1.12 -4.82 -5.97
N ILE A 84 -1.72 -5.75 -6.72
CA ILE A 84 -2.48 -6.87 -6.16
C ILE A 84 -1.59 -7.81 -5.31
N PRO A 85 -0.48 -8.39 -5.83
CA PRO A 85 0.38 -9.25 -5.03
C PRO A 85 1.06 -8.50 -3.88
N LEU A 86 1.37 -7.20 -4.04
CA LEU A 86 1.88 -6.37 -2.93
C LEU A 86 0.85 -6.26 -1.81
N ALA A 87 -0.41 -5.97 -2.13
CA ALA A 87 -1.48 -5.90 -1.14
C ALA A 87 -1.71 -7.26 -0.45
N VAL A 88 -1.62 -8.38 -1.18
CA VAL A 88 -1.68 -9.72 -0.58
C VAL A 88 -0.50 -9.95 0.37
N LEU A 89 0.71 -9.54 -0.02
CA LEU A 89 1.90 -9.66 0.83
C LEU A 89 1.70 -8.88 2.14
N VAL A 90 1.17 -7.66 2.03
CA VAL A 90 0.88 -6.78 3.18
C VAL A 90 -0.09 -7.43 4.17
N ILE A 91 -1.06 -8.23 3.71
CA ILE A 91 -1.97 -9.00 4.58
C ILE A 91 -1.28 -10.21 5.20
N CYS A 92 -0.43 -10.91 4.44
CA CYS A 92 0.26 -12.11 4.91
C CYS A 92 1.44 -11.81 5.86
N LEU A 93 2.00 -10.60 5.83
CA LEU A 93 3.12 -10.21 6.69
C LEU A 93 2.79 -10.31 8.18
N PRO A 94 1.77 -9.58 8.69
CA PRO A 94 1.45 -9.61 10.09
C PRO A 94 0.78 -10.93 10.48
N GLY A 95 1.51 -11.80 11.18
CA GLY A 95 0.96 -12.93 11.92
C GLY A 95 1.13 -14.27 11.22
N HIS A 96 1.42 -14.25 9.91
CA HIS A 96 1.78 -15.44 9.14
C HIS A 96 3.28 -15.51 8.86
N LEU A 97 3.86 -14.50 8.21
CA LEU A 97 5.30 -14.50 7.88
C LEU A 97 6.16 -14.04 9.05
N ILE A 98 5.74 -13.01 9.77
CA ILE A 98 6.49 -12.46 10.90
C ILE A 98 5.61 -12.60 12.16
N PRO A 99 6.11 -13.29 13.20
CA PRO A 99 5.35 -13.45 14.43
C PRO A 99 5.22 -12.10 15.15
N LEU A 100 3.99 -11.73 15.49
CA LEU A 100 3.71 -10.58 16.34
C LEU A 100 3.81 -10.98 17.82
N CYS A 101 3.66 -9.98 18.69
CA CYS A 101 3.58 -10.18 20.13
C CYS A 101 2.52 -11.23 20.50
N MET A 102 2.84 -12.03 21.51
CA MET A 102 2.04 -13.19 21.95
C MET A 102 0.66 -12.79 22.51
N MET A 103 0.51 -11.57 23.02
CA MET A 103 -0.75 -11.06 23.58
C MET A 103 -1.55 -10.28 22.53
N GLU A 104 -2.83 -10.66 22.38
CA GLU A 104 -3.76 -10.09 21.41
C GLU A 104 -4.25 -8.67 21.78
N THR A 105 -4.07 -8.25 23.03
CA THR A 105 -4.41 -6.89 23.50
C THR A 105 -3.33 -5.84 23.17
N MET A 106 -2.21 -6.26 22.60
CA MET A 106 -1.12 -5.36 22.24
C MET A 106 -1.45 -4.54 20.99
N ARG A 107 -0.90 -3.32 20.91
CA ARG A 107 -1.06 -2.41 19.76
C ARG A 107 -0.85 -3.06 18.39
N CYS A 108 0.05 -4.03 18.30
CA CYS A 108 0.35 -4.80 17.10
C CYS A 108 -0.88 -5.53 16.53
N HIS A 109 -1.70 -6.14 17.38
CA HIS A 109 -2.93 -6.84 16.98
C HIS A 109 -4.11 -5.88 16.87
N THR A 110 -4.23 -4.92 17.78
CA THR A 110 -5.41 -4.05 17.85
C THR A 110 -5.40 -2.92 16.81
N LEU A 111 -4.22 -2.42 16.42
CA LEU A 111 -4.10 -1.30 15.48
C LEU A 111 -3.42 -1.71 14.18
N MET A 112 -2.21 -2.26 14.24
CA MET A 112 -1.39 -2.48 13.06
C MET A 112 -2.05 -3.49 12.10
N GLN A 113 -2.35 -4.69 12.59
CA GLN A 113 -2.93 -5.76 11.77
C GLN A 113 -4.26 -5.38 11.07
N PRO A 114 -5.29 -4.83 11.76
CA PRO A 114 -6.55 -4.48 11.10
C PRO A 114 -6.39 -3.30 10.15
N SER A 115 -5.61 -2.28 10.50
CA SER A 115 -5.42 -1.09 9.64
C SER A 115 -4.72 -1.46 8.33
N VAL A 116 -3.66 -2.26 8.44
CA VAL A 116 -2.90 -2.78 7.29
C VAL A 116 -3.81 -3.62 6.38
N SER A 117 -4.63 -4.49 6.98
CA SER A 117 -5.56 -5.34 6.23
C SER A 117 -6.61 -4.53 5.47
N VAL A 118 -7.19 -3.50 6.10
CA VAL A 118 -8.17 -2.60 5.45
C VAL A 118 -7.54 -1.85 4.28
N ILE A 119 -6.33 -1.31 4.47
CA ILE A 119 -5.60 -0.59 3.41
C ILE A 119 -5.28 -1.51 2.22
N ALA A 120 -4.88 -2.75 2.50
CA ALA A 120 -4.59 -3.73 1.45
C ALA A 120 -5.84 -4.10 0.65
N VAL A 121 -6.97 -4.38 1.32
CA VAL A 121 -8.25 -4.66 0.65
C VAL A 121 -8.70 -3.49 -0.21
N LEU A 122 -8.60 -2.25 0.31
CA LEU A 122 -8.92 -1.05 -0.46
C LEU A 122 -8.03 -0.91 -1.71
N ASN A 123 -6.73 -1.16 -1.61
CA ASN A 123 -5.83 -1.15 -2.77
C ASN A 123 -6.20 -2.21 -3.82
N ILE A 124 -6.62 -3.41 -3.40
CA ILE A 124 -7.08 -4.46 -4.31
C ILE A 124 -8.36 -4.01 -5.03
N VAL A 125 -9.34 -3.46 -4.30
CA VAL A 125 -10.59 -2.97 -4.89
C VAL A 125 -10.33 -1.84 -5.89
N LEU A 126 -9.49 -0.86 -5.55
CA LEU A 126 -9.13 0.23 -6.46
C LEU A 126 -8.42 -0.28 -7.72
N SER A 127 -7.49 -1.22 -7.57
CA SER A 127 -6.79 -1.84 -8.69
C SER A 127 -7.76 -2.62 -9.59
N ALA A 128 -8.70 -3.37 -9.02
CA ALA A 128 -9.73 -4.09 -9.76
C ALA A 128 -10.69 -3.15 -10.51
N LEU A 129 -11.13 -2.05 -9.87
CA LEU A 129 -11.96 -1.03 -10.51
C LEU A 129 -11.23 -0.35 -11.68
N TYR A 130 -9.93 -0.05 -11.50
CA TYR A 130 -9.10 0.51 -12.56
C TYR A 130 -9.01 -0.44 -13.77
N LEU A 131 -8.76 -1.73 -13.54
CA LEU A 131 -8.73 -2.74 -14.60
C LEU A 131 -10.09 -2.91 -15.28
N TRP A 132 -11.19 -2.85 -14.53
CA TRP A 132 -12.53 -2.97 -15.09
C TRP A 132 -12.88 -1.76 -15.99
N GLN A 133 -12.56 -0.54 -15.55
CA GLN A 133 -12.74 0.68 -16.35
C GLN A 133 -11.90 0.63 -17.63
N HIS A 134 -10.63 0.20 -17.53
CA HIS A 134 -9.75 0.06 -18.68
C HIS A 134 -10.27 -0.98 -19.68
N ARG A 135 -10.72 -2.14 -19.19
CA ARG A 135 -11.31 -3.19 -20.04
C ARG A 135 -12.58 -2.72 -20.72
N LYS A 136 -13.45 -1.96 -20.04
CA LYS A 136 -14.68 -1.44 -20.66
C LYS A 136 -14.36 -0.47 -21.80
N GLY A 137 -13.39 0.41 -21.63
CA GLY A 137 -12.97 1.36 -22.66
C GLY A 137 -12.30 0.75 -23.89
N GLU A 138 -11.85 -0.51 -23.83
CA GLU A 138 -11.34 -1.24 -25.01
C GLU A 138 -12.42 -2.00 -25.79
N ASN A 139 -13.61 -2.18 -25.21
CA ASN A 139 -14.72 -2.94 -25.83
C ASN A 139 -15.80 -2.03 -26.46
N GLU A 140 -15.59 -0.72 -26.49
CA GLU A 140 -16.51 0.30 -27.01
C GLU A 140 -15.81 1.05 -28.16
#